data_AF-A0A241XSH0-F1
#
_entry.id   AF-A0A241XSH0-F1
#
_cell.length_a   1.000
_cell.length_b   1.000
_cell.length_c   1.000
_cell.angle_alpha   90.00
_cell.angle_beta   90.00
_cell.angle_gamma   90.00
#
_symmetry.space_group_name_H-M   'P 1'
#
loop_
_entity.id
_entity.type
_entity.pdbx_description
1 polymer ?
#
loop_
_entity_poly.entity_id
_entity_poly.type
_entity_poly.pdbx_seq_one_letter_code
_entity_poly.pdbx_strand_id
1 'polypeptide(L)' 'MFQEFPKWKYSVNGSQIVQDAAEELSLGSGWFDTPEAVTQPVTLTKDQLLALAEEKGVKVDKRWSAEKISAALEA' A
#
# COMPACT_ATOMS: atom_id res chain seq x y z
N MET A 1 -9.88 3.07 -28.37
CA MET A 1 -10.05 4.17 -27.41
C MET A 1 -10.18 3.50 -26.05
N PHE A 2 -9.15 3.55 -25.21
CA PHE A 2 -9.22 2.99 -23.87
C PHE A 2 -9.71 4.11 -22.95
N GLN A 3 -10.91 3.93 -22.40
CA GLN A 3 -11.44 4.86 -21.41
C GLN A 3 -10.84 4.47 -20.06
N GLU A 4 -9.78 5.16 -19.65
CA GLU A 4 -9.04 4.88 -18.41
C GLU A 4 -9.79 5.33 -17.14
N PHE A 5 -10.84 6.16 -17.31
CA PHE A 5 -11.65 6.70 -16.23
C PHE A 5 -13.15 6.72 -16.60
N PRO A 6 -14.08 6.61 -15.63
CA PRO A 6 -13.82 6.53 -14.19
C PRO A 6 -13.30 5.16 -13.74
N LYS A 7 -12.32 5.17 -12.83
CA LYS A 7 -11.71 3.97 -12.24
C LYS A 7 -11.89 3.95 -10.73
N TRP A 8 -12.01 2.76 -10.16
CA TRP A 8 -12.02 2.59 -8.72
C TRP A 8 -10.60 2.58 -8.18
N LYS A 9 -10.38 3.31 -7.09
CA LYS A 9 -9.17 3.30 -6.30
C LYS A 9 -9.48 2.93 -4.87
N TYR A 10 -8.57 2.18 -4.26
CA TYR A 10 -8.71 1.59 -2.95
C TYR A 10 -7.54 2.03 -2.09
N SER A 11 -7.80 2.37 -0.85
CA SER A 11 -6.81 2.76 0.15
C SER A 11 -7.16 2.10 1.49
N VAL A 12 -6.22 2.10 2.43
CA VAL A 12 -6.43 1.59 3.79
C VAL A 12 -7.62 2.26 4.50
N ASN A 13 -7.93 3.51 4.12
CA ASN A 13 -9.05 4.27 4.69
C ASN A 13 -10.40 4.06 3.95
N GLY A 14 -10.42 3.33 2.83
CA GLY A 14 -11.64 3.11 2.04
C GLY A 14 -11.40 3.15 0.54
N SER A 15 -12.47 3.30 -0.24
CA SER A 15 -12.41 3.27 -1.71
C SER A 15 -13.11 4.47 -2.33
N GLN A 16 -12.53 5.02 -3.39
CA GLN A 16 -12.97 6.23 -4.08
C GLN A 16 -12.94 6.02 -5.60
N ILE A 17 -13.92 6.57 -6.30
CA ILE A 17 -13.95 6.57 -7.76
C ILE A 17 -13.21 7.81 -8.25
N VAL A 18 -12.21 7.60 -9.09
CA VAL A 18 -11.42 8.64 -9.73
C VAL A 18 -11.97 8.88 -11.12
N GLN A 19 -12.31 10.13 -11.43
CA GLN A 19 -12.86 10.53 -12.74
C GLN A 19 -11.78 10.95 -13.74
N ASP A 20 -10.61 11.37 -13.26
CA ASP A 20 -9.55 11.94 -14.10
C ASP A 20 -8.15 11.65 -13.55
N ALA A 21 -7.13 11.74 -14.41
CA ALA A 21 -5.73 11.60 -14.01
C ALA A 21 -5.28 12.64 -12.96
N ALA A 22 -5.90 13.82 -12.93
CA ALA A 22 -5.61 14.85 -11.93
C ALA A 22 -6.06 14.45 -10.52
N GLU A 23 -7.21 13.78 -10.40
CA GLU A 23 -7.71 13.21 -9.15
C GLU A 23 -6.81 12.05 -8.70
N GLU A 24 -6.35 11.19 -9.64
CA GLU A 24 -5.39 10.13 -9.33
C GLU A 24 -4.08 10.68 -8.74
N LEU A 25 -3.55 11.75 -9.34
CA LEU A 25 -2.34 12.42 -8.85
C LEU A 25 -2.54 13.08 -7.48
N SER A 26 -3.75 13.60 -7.23
CA SER A 26 -4.09 14.26 -5.97
C SER A 26 -4.30 13.27 -4.81
N LEU A 27 -4.73 12.04 -5.11
CA LEU A 27 -4.88 10.97 -4.13
C LEU A 27 -3.54 10.58 -3.47
N GLY A 28 -2.43 10.68 -4.21
CA GLY A 28 -1.09 10.43 -3.70
C GLY A 28 -0.75 8.94 -3.49
N SER A 29 0.38 8.69 -2.82
CA SER A 29 0.85 7.33 -2.50
C SER A 29 -0.06 6.67 -1.46
N GLY A 30 -0.49 5.43 -1.72
CA GLY A 30 -1.39 4.68 -0.83
C GLY A 30 -2.79 4.44 -1.41
N TRP A 31 -2.99 4.74 -2.70
CA TRP A 31 -4.18 4.38 -3.46
C TRP A 31 -3.85 3.40 -4.58
N PHE A 32 -4.55 2.27 -4.57
CA PHE A 32 -4.31 1.10 -5.40
C PHE A 32 -5.51 0.81 -6.30
N ASP A 33 -5.28 0.15 -7.42
CA ASP A 33 -6.31 -0.21 -8.39
C ASP A 33 -7.21 -1.36 -7.95
N THR A 34 -6.77 -2.15 -6.98
CA THR A 34 -7.50 -3.30 -6.46
C THR A 34 -7.64 -3.26 -4.94
N PRO A 35 -8.75 -3.75 -4.39
CA PRO A 35 -8.93 -3.85 -2.94
C PRO A 35 -7.92 -4.83 -2.31
N GLU A 36 -7.51 -5.85 -3.06
CA GLU A 36 -6.46 -6.77 -2.61
C GLU A 36 -5.12 -6.07 -2.43
N ALA A 37 -4.78 -5.06 -3.22
CA ALA A 37 -3.54 -4.31 -3.02
C ALA A 37 -3.57 -3.41 -1.77
N VAL A 38 -4.74 -3.19 -1.17
CA VAL A 38 -4.88 -2.52 0.13
C VAL A 38 -4.61 -3.45 1.30
N THR A 39 -5.05 -4.71 1.20
CA THR A 39 -4.94 -5.70 2.28
C THR A 39 -3.74 -6.61 2.13
N GLN A 40 -3.22 -6.77 0.93
CA GLN A 40 -1.93 -7.39 0.72
C GLN A 40 -0.91 -6.50 1.40
N PRO A 41 -0.03 -7.05 2.25
CA PRO A 41 1.24 -6.40 2.44
C PRO A 41 1.77 -6.31 1.01
N VAL A 42 1.72 -5.09 0.46
CA VAL A 42 2.35 -4.79 -0.81
C VAL A 42 3.67 -5.55 -0.75
N THR A 43 4.06 -6.21 -1.82
CA THR A 43 5.39 -6.83 -1.93
C THR A 43 6.48 -5.76 -1.91
N LEU A 44 6.31 -4.71 -1.10
CA LEU A 44 7.28 -3.97 -0.34
C LEU A 44 8.46 -4.90 -0.14
N THR A 45 9.48 -4.57 -0.90
CA THR A 45 10.80 -5.07 -0.67
C THR A 45 11.10 -4.98 0.82
N LYS A 46 11.93 -5.91 1.30
CA LYS A 46 12.36 -5.97 2.69
C LYS A 46 12.77 -4.61 3.27
N ASP A 47 13.32 -3.73 2.43
CA ASP A 47 13.68 -2.35 2.75
C ASP A 47 12.46 -1.47 3.10
N GLN A 48 11.39 -1.52 2.30
CA GLN A 48 10.15 -0.80 2.58
C GLN A 48 9.41 -1.34 3.80
N LEU A 49 9.45 -2.66 4.02
CA LEU A 49 8.91 -3.27 5.24
C LEU A 49 9.72 -2.86 6.48
N LEU A 50 11.04 -2.72 6.34
CA LEU A 50 11.90 -2.25 7.41
C LEU A 50 11.62 -0.78 7.74
N ALA A 51 11.44 0.06 6.71
CA ALA A 51 11.05 1.46 6.89
C ALA A 51 9.68 1.59 7.58
N LEU A 52 8.69 0.79 7.17
CA LEU A 52 7.37 0.77 7.80
C LEU A 52 7.45 0.31 9.26
N ALA A 53 8.28 -0.70 9.54
CA ALA A 53 8.45 -1.22 10.89
C ALA A 53 9.16 -0.23 11.81
N GLU A 54 10.19 0.44 11.29
CA GLU A 54 10.92 1.48 12.00
C GLU A 54 10.01 2.68 12.29
N GLU A 55 9.14 3.06 11.34
CA GLU A 55 8.11 4.09 11.54
C GLU A 55 7.11 3.69 12.64
N LYS A 56 6.70 2.41 12.67
CA LYS A 56 5.82 1.87 13.71
C LYS A 56 6.53 1.63 15.05
N GLY A 57 7.85 1.79 15.11
CA GLY A 57 8.66 1.51 16.30
C GLY A 57 8.85 0.02 16.60
N VAL A 58 8.55 -0.85 15.63
CA VAL A 58 8.74 -2.30 15.73
C VAL A 58 10.21 -2.62 15.47
N LYS A 59 10.89 -3.19 16.46
CA LYS A 59 12.28 -3.67 16.32
C LYS A 59 12.32 -4.89 15.41
N VAL A 60 12.53 -4.65 14.13
CA VAL A 60 12.68 -5.71 13.13
C VAL A 60 14.13 -6.15 13.01
N ASP A 61 14.34 -7.46 13.07
CA ASP A 61 15.66 -8.03 12.89
C ASP A 61 16.01 -8.11 11.40
N LYS A 62 17.23 -7.70 11.03
CA LYS A 62 17.76 -7.81 9.66
C LYS A 62 17.79 -9.23 9.11
N ARG A 63 17.67 -10.25 9.98
CA ARG A 63 17.52 -11.67 9.59
C ARG A 63 16.09 -12.08 9.26
N TRP A 64 15.10 -11.21 9.46
CA TRP A 64 13.71 -11.55 9.20
C TRP A 64 13.40 -11.57 7.70
N SER A 65 12.60 -12.54 7.29
CA SER A 65 12.00 -12.58 5.94
C SER A 65 10.87 -11.55 5.88
N ALA A 66 10.55 -11.07 4.67
CA ALA A 66 9.49 -10.08 4.44
C ALA A 66 8.17 -10.44 5.16
N GLU A 67 7.75 -11.70 5.11
CA GLU A 67 6.56 -12.20 5.80
C GLU A 67 6.60 -12.02 7.32
N LYS A 68 7.78 -12.17 7.93
CA LYS A 68 7.94 -12.03 9.38
C LYS A 68 7.95 -10.56 9.81
N ILE A 69 8.34 -9.67 8.90
CA ILE A 69 8.31 -8.22 9.11
C ILE A 69 6.87 -7.71 9.00
N SER A 70 6.12 -8.15 7.98
CA SER A 70 4.71 -7.77 7.84
C SER A 70 3.88 -8.30 9.01
N ALA A 71 4.09 -9.56 9.42
CA ALA A 71 3.37 -10.14 10.55
C ALA A 71 3.64 -9.41 11.88
N ALA A 72 4.81 -8.81 12.06
CA ALA A 72 5.14 -8.03 13.25
C ALA A 72 4.56 -6.60 13.21
N LEU A 73 4.22 -6.11 12.02
CA LEU A 73 3.58 -4.80 11.78
C LEU A 73 2.06 -4.84 11.98
N GLU A 74 1.45 -6.00 11.75
CA GLU A 74 0.01 -6.24 11.91
C GLU A 74 -0.38 -6.65 13.35
N ALA A 75 0.58 -6.76 14.26
CA ALA A 75 0.41 -7.23 15.64
C ALA A 75 0.29 -6.11 16.69
#